data_AF-A0A8X7CJZ3-F1
#
_entry.id   AF-A0A8X7CJZ3-F1
#
_cell.length_a   1.000
_cell.length_b   1.000
_cell.length_c   1.000
_cell.angle_alpha   90.00
_cell.angle_beta   90.00
_cell.angle_gamma   90.00
#
_symmetry.space_group_name_H-M   'P 1'
#
loop_
_entity.id
_entity.type
_entity.pdbx_description
1 polymer ?
#
loop_
_entity_poly.entity_id
_entity_poly.type
_entity_poly.pdbx_seq_one_letter_code
_entity_poly.pdbx_strand_id
1 'polypeptide(L)'
;MRSHIQGDLSAGQFANKLLQIGDGKLPEDSSTGLIIMPCGQIANFPDELLSKVYPNIQQNFKYQDWLSHRAILTSRSNVVEKLNVTIQKQFSDVRIQFW
;
A
#
# COMPACT_ATOMS: atom_id res chain seq x y z
N MET A 1 2.28 4.48 8.84
CA MET A 1 1.37 3.49 9.44
C MET A 1 1.73 3.39 10.92
N ARG A 2 0.88 3.87 11.83
CA ARG A 2 1.06 3.70 13.28
C ARG A 2 0.03 2.68 13.76
N SER A 3 0.33 1.40 13.58
CA SER A 3 -0.47 0.33 14.16
C SER A 3 -0.14 0.22 15.64
N HIS A 4 -0.79 1.04 16.46
CA HIS A 4 -0.96 0.73 17.87
C HIS A 4 -2.09 -0.30 17.98
N ILE A 5 -1.82 -1.54 17.54
CA ILE A 5 -2.79 -2.62 17.62
C ILE A 5 -2.70 -3.23 19.02
N GLN A 6 -3.86 -3.35 19.65
CA GLN A 6 -4.14 -3.76 21.02
C GLN A 6 -3.62 -5.17 21.35
N GLY A 7 -2.30 -5.34 21.50
CA GLY A 7 -1.71 -6.59 21.99
C GLY A 7 -1.60 -7.73 20.96
N ASP A 8 -1.86 -7.49 19.68
CA ASP A 8 -1.62 -8.48 18.63
C ASP A 8 -0.12 -8.51 18.25
N LEU A 9 0.56 -9.55 18.76
CA LEU A 9 1.97 -9.83 18.49
C LEU A 9 2.27 -9.95 16.99
N SER A 10 1.34 -10.52 16.20
CA SER A 10 1.54 -10.74 14.77
C SER A 10 1.51 -9.42 14.00
N ALA A 11 0.60 -8.51 14.36
CA ALA A 11 0.52 -7.19 13.78
C ALA A 11 1.76 -6.34 14.11
N GLY A 12 2.27 -6.45 15.34
CA GLY A 12 3.52 -5.80 15.75
C GLY A 12 4.73 -6.30 14.96
N GLN A 13 4.85 -7.62 14.78
CA GLN A 13 5.90 -8.23 13.96
C GLN A 13 5.81 -7.79 12.49
N PHE A 14 4.60 -7.77 11.92
CA PHE A 14 4.37 -7.29 10.57
C PHE A 14 4.80 -5.82 10.39
N ALA A 15 4.38 -4.94 11.30
CA ALA A 15 4.76 -3.53 11.29
C ALA A 15 6.28 -3.33 11.42
N ASN A 16 6.94 -4.09 12.30
CA ASN A 16 8.40 -4.04 12.44
C ASN A 16 9.10 -4.48 11.14
N LYS A 17 8.55 -5.50 10.46
CA LYS A 17 9.10 -5.94 9.16
C LYS A 17 8.96 -4.86 8.09
N LEU A 18 7.83 -4.16 8.03
CA LEU A 18 7.65 -2.99 7.14
C LEU A 18 8.66 -1.87 7.43
N LEU A 19 8.98 -1.60 8.70
CA LEU A 19 10.01 -0.62 9.07
C LEU A 19 11.39 -1.04 8.56
N GLN A 20 11.75 -2.32 8.70
CA GLN A 20 13.02 -2.83 8.18
C GLN A 20 13.12 -2.74 6.65
N ILE A 21 12.01 -2.89 5.92
CA ILE A 21 11.95 -2.62 4.47
C ILE A 21 12.22 -1.14 4.20
N GLY A 22 11.52 -0.23 4.90
CA GLY A 22 11.69 1.21 4.74
C GLY A 22 13.11 1.70 5.07
N ASP A 23 13.76 1.04 6.03
CA ASP A 23 15.14 1.31 6.44
C ASP A 23 16.19 0.67 5.51
N GLY A 24 15.79 -0.13 4.52
CA GLY A 24 16.72 -0.86 3.64
C GLY A 24 17.54 -1.94 4.35
N LYS A 25 17.05 -2.47 5.47
CA LYS A 25 17.77 -3.47 6.30
C LYS A 25 17.52 -4.92 5.86
N LEU A 26 16.48 -5.16 5.05
CA LEU A 26 16.16 -6.50 4.56
C LEU A 26 16.89 -6.80 3.26
N PRO A 27 17.48 -7.99 3.13
CA PRO A 27 18.19 -8.38 1.92
C PRO A 27 17.22 -8.56 0.75
N GLU A 28 17.65 -8.14 -0.42
CA GLU A 28 17.02 -8.48 -1.69
C GLU A 28 17.42 -9.89 -2.12
N ASP A 29 16.51 -10.60 -2.78
CA ASP A 29 16.82 -11.83 -3.47
C ASP A 29 17.81 -11.58 -4.61
N SER A 30 18.91 -12.34 -4.66
CA SER A 30 20.02 -12.10 -5.59
C SER A 30 19.67 -12.33 -7.05
N SER A 31 18.61 -13.09 -7.35
CA SER A 31 18.20 -13.41 -8.71
C SER A 31 17.17 -12.43 -9.25
N THR A 32 16.31 -11.90 -8.38
CA THR A 32 15.19 -11.02 -8.77
C THR A 32 15.37 -9.57 -8.36
N GLY A 33 16.26 -9.27 -7.42
CA GLY A 33 16.42 -7.94 -6.83
C GLY A 33 15.22 -7.50 -5.99
N LEU A 34 14.45 -8.45 -5.46
CA LEU A 34 13.21 -8.17 -4.74
C LEU A 34 13.29 -8.61 -3.28
N ILE A 35 12.68 -7.83 -2.39
CA ILE A 35 12.48 -8.23 -1.00
C ILE A 35 11.24 -9.13 -0.93
N ILE A 36 11.43 -10.42 -0.61
CA ILE A 36 10.34 -11.38 -0.49
C ILE A 36 9.66 -11.25 0.88
N MET A 37 8.35 -10.97 0.87
CA MET A 37 7.52 -10.96 2.07
C MET A 37 6.66 -12.23 2.17
N PRO A 38 6.37 -12.70 3.40
CA PRO A 38 5.48 -13.86 3.61
C PRO A 38 4.02 -13.58 3.23
N CYS A 39 3.70 -12.34 2.83
CA CYS A 39 2.36 -11.90 2.45
C CYS A 39 2.45 -10.81 1.38
N GLY A 40 1.39 -10.70 0.57
CA GLY A 40 1.27 -9.75 -0.53
C GLY A 40 1.60 -10.37 -1.89
N GLN A 41 1.19 -9.68 -2.97
CA GLN A 41 1.54 -10.06 -4.34
C GLN A 41 2.55 -9.05 -4.87
N ILE A 42 3.62 -9.56 -5.50
CA ILE A 42 4.56 -8.74 -6.25
C ILE A 42 3.87 -8.32 -7.55
N ALA A 43 4.00 -7.05 -7.89
CA ALA A 43 3.57 -6.49 -9.17
C ALA A 43 4.76 -5.77 -9.81
N ASN A 44 4.93 -5.95 -11.11
CA ASN A 44 6.07 -5.38 -11.83
C ASN A 44 5.83 -3.92 -12.21
N PHE A 45 4.56 -3.51 -12.27
CA PHE A 45 4.15 -2.19 -12.72
C PHE A 45 3.23 -1.49 -11.71
N PRO A 46 3.37 -0.16 -11.51
CA PRO A 46 2.46 0.60 -10.66
C PRO A 46 0.98 0.47 -11.03
N ASP A 47 0.66 0.37 -12.33
CA ASP A 47 -0.73 0.25 -12.82
C ASP A 47 -1.34 -1.12 -12.47
N GLU A 48 -0.51 -2.16 -12.37
CA GLU A 48 -0.91 -3.49 -11.91
C GLU A 48 -1.27 -3.46 -10.42
N LEU A 49 -0.53 -2.71 -9.59
CA LEU A 49 -0.86 -2.52 -8.17
C LEU A 49 -2.23 -1.86 -8.00
N LEU A 50 -2.52 -0.85 -8.80
CA LEU A 50 -3.81 -0.14 -8.77
C LEU A 50 -4.98 -1.07 -9.08
N SER A 51 -4.89 -1.82 -10.19
CA SER A 51 -5.97 -2.73 -10.60
C SER A 51 -6.17 -3.91 -9.64
N LYS A 52 -5.09 -4.45 -9.07
CA LYS A 52 -5.16 -5.58 -8.11
C LYS A 52 -5.59 -5.14 -6.71
N VAL A 53 -5.03 -4.05 -6.20
CA VAL A 53 -5.29 -3.61 -4.82
C VAL A 53 -6.60 -2.84 -4.75
N TYR A 54 -6.91 -1.97 -5.72
CA TYR A 54 -8.12 -1.15 -5.75
C TYR A 54 -8.98 -1.38 -7.00
N PRO A 55 -9.55 -2.59 -7.18
CA PRO A 55 -10.44 -2.85 -8.31
C PRO A 55 -11.70 -1.99 -8.22
N ASN A 56 -12.13 -1.42 -9.35
CA ASN A 56 -13.31 -0.58 -9.46
C ASN A 56 -13.35 0.55 -8.40
N ILE A 57 -12.23 1.22 -8.18
CA ILE A 57 -12.07 2.22 -7.11
C ILE A 57 -13.18 3.29 -7.13
N GLN A 58 -13.63 3.73 -8.30
CA GLN A 58 -14.73 4.69 -8.47
C GLN A 58 -16.08 4.20 -7.91
N GLN A 59 -16.29 2.89 -7.81
CA GLN A 59 -17.52 2.32 -7.22
C GLN A 59 -17.34 2.03 -5.73
N ASN A 60 -16.14 1.64 -5.32
CA ASN A 60 -15.88 1.13 -3.98
C ASN A 60 -15.37 2.18 -2.99
N PHE A 61 -14.88 3.34 -3.44
CA PHE A 61 -14.27 4.35 -2.57
C PHE A 61 -15.24 4.91 -1.52
N LYS A 62 -16.55 4.87 -1.78
CA LYS A 62 -17.59 5.27 -0.82
C LYS A 62 -17.64 4.39 0.43
N TYR A 63 -17.06 3.19 0.38
CA TYR A 63 -16.99 2.27 1.51
C TYR A 63 -15.65 2.45 2.22
N GLN A 64 -15.69 3.19 3.33
CA GLN A 64 -14.49 3.48 4.13
C GLN A 64 -13.77 2.21 4.57
N ASP A 65 -14.51 1.17 4.99
CA ASP A 65 -13.92 -0.12 5.35
C ASP A 65 -13.23 -0.79 4.16
N TRP A 66 -13.79 -0.69 2.96
CA TRP A 66 -13.16 -1.28 1.78
C TRP A 66 -11.82 -0.60 1.46
N LEU A 67 -11.74 0.73 1.61
CA LEU A 67 -10.50 1.48 1.44
C LEU A 67 -9.48 1.19 2.53
N SER A 68 -9.90 1.11 3.79
CA SER A 68 -9.01 1.00 4.95
C SER A 68 -8.32 -0.35 5.08
N HIS A 69 -8.92 -1.43 4.55
CA HIS A 69 -8.33 -2.78 4.54
C HIS A 69 -7.23 -2.98 3.49
N ARG A 70 -6.88 -1.94 2.71
CA ARG A 70 -6.04 -2.06 1.52
C ARG A 70 -4.89 -1.07 1.56
N ALA A 71 -3.68 -1.55 1.26
CA ALA A 71 -2.49 -0.72 1.20
C ALA A 71 -1.60 -1.14 0.02
N ILE A 72 -1.01 -0.15 -0.64
CA ILE A 72 0.07 -0.36 -1.61
C ILE A 72 1.38 0.03 -0.93
N LEU A 73 2.36 -0.87 -0.98
CA LEU A 73 3.71 -0.63 -0.50
C LEU A 73 4.63 -0.46 -1.71
N THR A 74 5.44 0.59 -1.72
CA THR A 74 6.49 0.77 -2.71
C THR A 74 7.78 1.17 -2.02
N SER A 75 8.92 0.75 -2.57
CA SER A 75 10.24 1.07 -2.00
C SER A 75 10.71 2.49 -2.32
N ARG A 76 10.11 3.16 -3.32
CA ARG A 76 10.55 4.46 -3.82
C ARG A 76 9.50 5.54 -3.61
N SER A 77 9.89 6.62 -2.93
CA SER A 77 9.00 7.75 -2.60
C SER A 77 8.38 8.43 -3.83
N ASN A 78 9.12 8.56 -4.93
CA ASN A 78 8.59 9.11 -6.18
C ASN A 78 7.47 8.24 -6.79
N VAL A 79 7.54 6.92 -6.62
CA VAL A 79 6.48 6.00 -7.05
C VAL A 79 5.26 6.12 -6.12
N VAL A 80 5.49 6.28 -4.80
CA VAL A 80 4.40 6.58 -3.83
C VAL A 80 3.64 7.83 -4.26
N GLU A 81 4.35 8.92 -4.56
CA GLU A 81 3.74 10.18 -4.97
C GLU A 81 2.91 10.02 -6.25
N LYS A 82 3.49 9.38 -7.27
CA LYS A 82 2.78 9.12 -8.54
C LYS A 82 1.50 8.31 -8.31
N LEU A 83 1.55 7.24 -7.51
CA LEU A 83 0.39 6.41 -7.20
C LEU A 83 -0.67 7.19 -6.42
N ASN A 84 -0.26 7.96 -5.42
CA ASN A 84 -1.19 8.78 -4.63
C ASN A 84 -1.91 9.82 -5.50
N VAL A 85 -1.19 10.50 -6.40
CA VAL A 85 -1.79 11.44 -7.35
C VAL A 85 -2.78 10.72 -8.28
N THR A 86 -2.41 9.55 -8.81
CA THR A 86 -3.30 8.75 -9.68
C THR A 86 -4.56 8.32 -8.95
N ILE A 87 -4.44 7.84 -7.70
CA ILE A 87 -5.56 7.44 -6.86
C ILE A 87 -6.45 8.65 -6.53
N GLN A 88 -5.85 9.78 -6.16
CA GLN A 88 -6.61 11.01 -5.84
C GLN A 88 -7.41 11.54 -7.03
N LYS A 89 -6.86 11.44 -8.25
CA LYS A 89 -7.58 11.79 -9.48
C LYS A 89 -8.85 10.96 -9.67
N GLN A 90 -8.90 9.72 -9.17
CA GLN A 90 -10.11 8.89 -9.22
C GLN A 90 -11.23 9.41 -8.32
N PHE A 91 -10.91 10.23 -7.32
CA PHE A 91 -11.88 10.86 -6.42
C PHE A 91 -12.29 12.27 -6.88
N SER A 92 -11.55 12.88 -7.81
CA SER A 92 -11.67 14.31 -8.15
C SER A 92 -12.90 14.66 -8.98
N ASP A 93 -13.68 13.68 -9.44
CA ASP A 93 -15.03 13.89 -10.00
C ASP A 93 -16.13 13.93 -8.92
N VAL A 94 -15.77 13.78 -7.64
CA VAL A 94 -16.68 13.93 -6.51
C VAL A 94 -16.27 15.17 -5.73
N ARG A 95 -17.13 16.20 -5.76
CA ARG A 95 -17.03 17.36 -4.86
C ARG A 95 -17.11 16.88 -3.41
N ILE A 96 -15.97 16.68 -2.77
CA ILE A 96 -15.90 16.49 -1.33
C ILE A 96 -15.97 17.89 -0.70
N GLN A 97 -17.13 18.25 -0.15
CA GLN A 97 -17.23 19.38 0.78
C GLN A 97 -16.59 18.94 2.09
N PHE A 98 -15.49 19.57 2.47
CA PHE A 98 -14.84 19.36 3.76
C PHE A 98 -15.70 20.01 4.86
N TRP A 99 -15.90 19.28 5.97
CA TRP A 99 -16.26 19.83 7.28
C TRP A 99 -14.99 19.96 8.12
#